data_AF-J4V8W4-F1
#
_entry.id   AF-J4V8W4-F1
#
_cell.length_a   1.000
_cell.length_b   1.000
_cell.length_c   1.000
_cell.angle_alpha   90.00
_cell.angle_beta   90.00
_cell.angle_gamma   90.00
#
_symmetry.space_group_name_H-M   'P 1'
#
loop_
_entity.id
_entity.type
_entity.pdbx_description
1 polymer ?
#
loop_
_entity_poly.entity_id
_entity_poly.type
_entity_poly.pdbx_seq_one_letter_code
_entity_poly.pdbx_strand_id
1 'polypeptide(L)'
;MICDNTTTCRIFGEQVTNWGYTLSVLFTRPAGADSKITGEVKYNYYERDDFDVKLFINGKNHGEVEPKEVKDKFGSEMVNTLDDDQVHALIAALKGSPKIEFKNLDQDISMQLSAEGFNAVWLKMREWQGLLKGQRPREPKPEPVIKKVKFIGELQNVTRDDLRFEQIFKILKKLPESEKCDIFDSDSPWFKDDSFMQIQEIDENRTLVQARCQMTGYIPTALVVVVMDDDLSQVSFVTTDFNGTDENGDLRHESKVCGGSEWYHKTAVWDGEKFVVVEDRFSGPCSSGEAGGAWNFPIITGKVAE
;
A
#
# COMPACT_ATOMS: atom_id res chain seq x y z
N MET A 1 -7.97 -6.07 -8.53
CA MET A 1 -8.64 -4.74 -8.53
C MET A 1 -8.72 -4.23 -7.12
N ILE A 2 -8.54 -2.92 -7.00
CA ILE A 2 -8.54 -2.20 -5.74
C ILE A 2 -9.16 -0.82 -5.97
N CYS A 3 -9.83 -0.27 -4.95
CA CYS A 3 -10.30 1.10 -4.98
C CYS A 3 -9.91 1.80 -3.68
N ASP A 4 -9.55 3.07 -3.78
CA ASP A 4 -9.13 3.89 -2.64
C ASP A 4 -10.25 4.79 -2.11
N ASN A 5 -9.96 5.49 -1.01
CA ASN A 5 -10.86 6.44 -0.37
C ASN A 5 -11.18 7.70 -1.22
N THR A 6 -10.44 7.99 -2.30
CA THR A 6 -10.77 9.05 -3.28
C THR A 6 -11.80 8.60 -4.32
N THR A 7 -12.25 7.34 -4.21
CA THR A 7 -13.12 6.65 -5.17
C THR A 7 -12.48 6.33 -6.52
N THR A 8 -11.16 6.33 -6.56
CA THR A 8 -10.40 5.87 -7.72
C THR A 8 -10.21 4.36 -7.64
N CYS A 9 -10.49 3.66 -8.73
CA CYS A 9 -10.27 2.22 -8.85
C CYS A 9 -9.14 1.90 -9.82
N ARG A 10 -8.44 0.81 -9.53
CA ARG A 10 -7.34 0.26 -10.30
C ARG A 10 -7.61 -1.20 -10.63
N ILE A 11 -7.45 -1.57 -11.90
CA ILE A 11 -7.52 -2.95 -12.38
C ILE A 11 -6.17 -3.25 -13.01
N PHE A 12 -5.49 -4.30 -12.56
CA PHE A 12 -4.26 -4.76 -13.19
C PHE A 12 -4.43 -6.18 -13.75
N GLY A 13 -3.59 -6.53 -14.70
CA GLY A 13 -3.48 -7.88 -15.27
C GLY A 13 -2.05 -8.15 -15.70
N GLU A 14 -1.68 -9.43 -15.73
CA GLU A 14 -0.31 -9.89 -15.96
C GLU A 14 -0.23 -10.84 -17.16
N GLN A 15 0.99 -11.20 -17.52
CA GLN A 15 1.26 -12.13 -18.61
C GLN A 15 0.73 -13.55 -18.37
N VAL A 16 0.52 -14.30 -19.45
CA VAL A 16 0.11 -15.71 -19.39
C VAL A 16 1.23 -16.64 -18.89
N THR A 17 2.50 -16.33 -19.19
CA THR A 17 3.66 -17.16 -18.82
C THR A 17 4.83 -16.31 -18.37
N ASN A 18 5.55 -16.72 -17.33
CA ASN A 18 6.62 -15.94 -16.68
C ASN A 18 8.05 -16.38 -17.06
N TRP A 19 8.25 -16.96 -18.24
CA TRP A 19 9.58 -17.49 -18.61
C TRP A 19 10.37 -16.47 -19.43
N GLY A 20 11.30 -15.77 -18.76
CA GLY A 20 12.24 -14.84 -19.40
C GLY A 20 11.73 -13.41 -19.59
N TYR A 21 10.49 -13.10 -19.17
CA TYR A 21 9.93 -11.75 -19.22
C TYR A 21 8.84 -11.50 -18.18
N THR A 22 8.63 -10.22 -17.85
CA THR A 22 7.46 -9.70 -17.12
C THR A 22 6.64 -8.80 -18.02
N LEU A 23 5.31 -8.83 -17.86
CA LEU A 23 4.40 -7.87 -18.47
C LEU A 23 3.20 -7.68 -17.56
N SER A 24 3.00 -6.45 -17.10
CA SER A 24 1.86 -6.04 -16.32
C SER A 24 1.20 -4.83 -16.97
N VAL A 25 -0.13 -4.79 -16.97
CA VAL A 25 -0.92 -3.66 -17.44
C VAL A 25 -1.81 -3.19 -16.29
N LEU A 26 -1.80 -1.89 -16.02
CA LEU A 26 -2.62 -1.23 -15.02
C LEU A 26 -3.59 -0.25 -15.68
N PHE A 27 -4.87 -0.39 -15.38
CA PHE A 27 -5.89 0.60 -15.69
C PHE A 27 -6.29 1.36 -14.43
N THR A 28 -6.28 2.69 -14.51
CA THR A 28 -6.72 3.57 -13.42
C THR A 28 -7.95 4.36 -13.85
N ARG A 29 -8.99 4.37 -13.01
CA ARG A 29 -10.25 5.06 -13.27
C ARG A 29 -10.77 5.78 -12.02
N PRO A 30 -10.73 7.12 -11.97
CA PRO A 30 -11.49 7.90 -10.98
C PRO A 30 -12.99 7.60 -11.04
N ALA A 31 -13.73 7.75 -9.94
CA ALA A 31 -15.20 7.71 -10.01
C ALA A 31 -15.74 8.90 -10.83
N GLY A 32 -17.03 8.91 -11.12
CA GLY A 32 -17.68 9.86 -12.05
C GLY A 32 -18.14 9.17 -13.33
N ALA A 33 -19.22 9.70 -13.93
CA ALA A 33 -19.84 9.10 -15.12
C ALA A 33 -18.91 9.12 -16.34
N ASP A 34 -18.26 10.27 -16.58
CA ASP A 34 -17.42 10.54 -17.75
C ASP A 34 -15.92 10.41 -17.46
N SER A 35 -15.57 9.76 -16.35
CA SER A 35 -14.18 9.65 -15.92
C SER A 35 -13.37 8.81 -16.88
N LYS A 36 -12.30 9.44 -17.38
CA LYS A 36 -11.33 8.84 -18.26
C LYS A 36 -10.60 7.69 -17.57
N ILE A 37 -10.31 6.65 -18.33
CA ILE A 37 -9.47 5.53 -17.91
C ILE A 37 -8.08 5.77 -18.50
N THR A 38 -7.05 5.67 -17.67
CA THR A 38 -5.65 5.66 -18.12
C THR A 38 -5.13 4.24 -18.12
N GLY A 39 -4.11 3.98 -18.96
CA GLY A 39 -3.45 2.69 -19.06
C GLY A 39 -1.94 2.85 -18.94
N GLU A 40 -1.33 2.06 -18.07
CA GLU A 40 0.11 1.98 -17.84
C GLU A 40 0.56 0.54 -18.09
N VAL A 41 1.79 0.38 -18.56
CA VAL A 41 2.38 -0.91 -18.88
C VAL A 41 3.77 -0.97 -18.26
N LYS A 42 4.05 -2.06 -17.54
CA LYS A 42 5.39 -2.41 -17.11
C LYS A 42 5.79 -3.71 -17.76
N TYR A 43 7.00 -3.76 -18.29
CA TYR A 43 7.53 -4.96 -18.93
C TYR A 43 9.04 -5.01 -18.73
N ASN A 44 9.58 -6.22 -18.65
CA ASN A 44 11.01 -6.48 -18.59
C ASN A 44 11.34 -7.75 -19.38
N TYR A 45 12.51 -7.79 -20.01
CA TYR A 45 13.05 -8.98 -20.66
C TYR A 45 14.54 -9.15 -20.30
N TYR A 46 14.88 -10.18 -19.53
CA TYR A 46 16.26 -10.49 -19.12
C TYR A 46 17.11 -9.27 -18.70
N GLU A 47 16.58 -8.42 -17.81
CA GLU A 47 17.27 -7.21 -17.30
C GLU A 47 17.52 -6.13 -18.37
N ARG A 48 16.78 -6.18 -19.50
CA ARG A 48 16.71 -5.07 -20.45
C ARG A 48 15.51 -4.22 -20.11
N ASP A 49 15.78 -3.00 -19.68
CA ASP A 49 14.74 -2.06 -19.28
C ASP A 49 14.36 -1.06 -20.40
N ASP A 50 15.15 -1.00 -21.47
CA ASP A 50 14.96 -0.07 -22.58
C ASP A 50 14.84 -0.83 -23.91
N PHE A 51 13.60 -1.14 -24.29
CA PHE A 51 13.29 -1.64 -25.62
C PHE A 51 11.86 -1.30 -26.03
N ASP A 52 11.71 -0.88 -27.29
CA ASP A 52 10.44 -0.40 -27.83
C ASP A 52 9.44 -1.55 -27.97
N VAL A 53 8.21 -1.34 -27.51
CA VAL A 53 7.16 -2.36 -27.53
C VAL A 53 5.91 -1.80 -28.18
N LYS A 54 5.31 -2.60 -29.06
CA LYS A 54 4.08 -2.28 -29.78
C LYS A 54 2.93 -3.17 -29.31
N LEU A 55 1.75 -2.57 -29.18
CA LEU A 55 0.53 -3.29 -28.81
C LEU A 55 -0.07 -3.97 -30.04
N PHE A 56 -0.32 -5.26 -29.94
CA PHE A 56 -1.04 -6.04 -30.92
C PHE A 56 -2.29 -6.67 -30.32
N ILE A 57 -3.44 -6.52 -31.00
CA ILE A 57 -4.71 -7.14 -30.62
C ILE A 57 -5.19 -7.97 -31.81
N ASN A 58 -5.27 -9.29 -31.64
CA ASN A 58 -5.61 -10.24 -32.71
C ASN A 58 -4.76 -10.05 -33.97
N GLY A 59 -3.47 -9.74 -33.80
CA GLY A 59 -2.52 -9.50 -34.88
C GLY A 59 -2.59 -8.09 -35.51
N LYS A 60 -3.56 -7.25 -35.16
CA LYS A 60 -3.60 -5.85 -35.59
C LYS A 60 -2.66 -5.01 -34.71
N ASN A 61 -1.80 -4.21 -35.33
CA ASN A 61 -0.92 -3.26 -34.64
C ASN A 61 -1.72 -2.02 -34.19
N HIS A 62 -1.56 -1.63 -32.93
CA HIS A 62 -2.16 -0.46 -32.29
C HIS A 62 -1.14 0.63 -31.93
N GLY A 63 0.09 0.52 -32.43
CA GLY A 63 1.16 1.49 -32.20
C GLY A 63 2.06 1.11 -31.04
N GLU A 64 3.01 2.00 -30.79
CA GLU A 64 4.03 1.91 -29.76
C GLU A 64 3.47 2.31 -28.39
N VAL A 65 3.99 1.71 -27.33
CA VAL A 65 3.75 2.14 -25.96
C VAL A 65 4.82 3.14 -25.61
N GLU A 66 4.42 4.34 -25.17
CA GLU A 66 5.33 5.48 -25.04
C GLU A 66 5.57 5.81 -23.56
N PRO A 67 6.83 5.97 -23.12
CA PRO A 67 7.15 6.36 -21.75
C PRO A 67 6.66 7.79 -21.46
N LYS A 68 6.01 7.97 -20.32
CA LYS A 68 5.62 9.29 -19.79
C LYS A 68 5.96 9.37 -18.32
N GLU A 69 6.29 10.59 -17.89
CA GLU A 69 6.43 10.89 -16.47
C GLU A 69 5.04 10.83 -15.82
N VAL A 70 4.83 9.84 -14.94
CA VAL A 70 3.65 9.71 -14.11
C VAL A 70 3.98 10.25 -12.72
N LYS A 71 3.20 11.24 -12.28
CA LYS A 71 3.31 11.83 -10.94
C LYS A 71 2.15 11.38 -10.09
N ASP A 72 2.48 10.81 -8.95
CA ASP A 72 1.53 10.56 -7.87
C ASP A 72 2.08 11.12 -6.55
N LYS A 73 1.44 10.76 -5.44
CA LYS A 73 1.88 11.23 -4.12
C LYS A 73 3.15 10.54 -3.60
N PHE A 74 3.53 9.43 -4.21
CA PHE A 74 4.68 8.60 -3.83
C PHE A 74 5.94 8.97 -4.61
N GLY A 75 5.78 9.74 -5.68
CA GLY A 75 6.90 10.31 -6.42
C GLY A 75 6.57 10.58 -7.87
N SER A 76 7.62 10.64 -8.67
CA SER A 76 7.56 10.73 -10.12
C SER A 76 8.34 9.56 -10.71
N GLU A 77 7.71 8.80 -11.60
CA GLU A 77 8.32 7.65 -12.28
C GLU A 77 8.09 7.77 -13.79
N MET A 78 9.10 7.43 -14.60
CA MET A 78 8.89 7.24 -16.04
C MET A 78 8.26 5.87 -16.25
N VAL A 79 7.04 5.84 -16.77
CA VAL A 79 6.28 4.59 -16.98
C VAL A 79 5.79 4.54 -18.41
N ASN A 80 5.81 3.37 -19.04
CA ASN A 80 5.24 3.18 -20.37
C ASN A 80 3.72 3.32 -20.31
N THR A 81 3.14 4.16 -21.16
CA THR A 81 1.71 4.48 -21.15
C THR A 81 1.01 4.12 -22.44
N LEU A 82 -0.24 3.70 -22.31
CA LEU A 82 -1.16 3.56 -23.43
C LEU A 82 -1.81 4.91 -23.72
N ASP A 83 -1.92 5.27 -24.99
CA ASP A 83 -2.77 6.40 -25.40
C ASP A 83 -4.28 6.05 -25.30
N ASP A 84 -5.14 7.04 -25.55
CA ASP A 84 -6.59 6.89 -25.38
C ASP A 84 -7.19 5.84 -26.34
N ASP A 85 -6.68 5.78 -27.58
CA ASP A 85 -7.15 4.83 -28.58
C ASP A 85 -6.70 3.40 -28.23
N GLN A 86 -5.48 3.25 -27.74
CA GLN A 86 -4.94 2.00 -27.22
C GLN A 86 -5.72 1.51 -25.99
N VAL A 87 -6.00 2.38 -25.02
CA VAL A 87 -6.82 2.06 -23.83
C VAL A 87 -8.20 1.58 -24.25
N HIS A 88 -8.89 2.32 -25.13
CA HIS A 88 -10.22 1.94 -25.60
C HIS A 88 -10.20 0.61 -26.36
N ALA A 89 -9.24 0.42 -27.27
CA ALA A 89 -9.11 -0.82 -28.04
C ALA A 89 -8.82 -2.03 -27.14
N LEU A 90 -7.90 -1.87 -26.18
CA LEU A 90 -7.50 -2.94 -25.26
C LEU A 90 -8.65 -3.34 -24.32
N ILE A 91 -9.33 -2.38 -23.70
CA ILE A 91 -10.49 -2.66 -22.83
C ILE A 91 -11.63 -3.29 -23.63
N ALA A 92 -11.87 -2.87 -24.86
CA ALA A 92 -12.88 -3.48 -25.72
C ALA A 92 -12.53 -4.94 -26.05
N ALA A 93 -11.27 -5.21 -26.37
CA ALA A 93 -10.78 -6.55 -26.66
C ALA A 93 -10.88 -7.48 -25.44
N LEU A 94 -10.41 -7.01 -24.27
CA LEU A 94 -10.38 -7.78 -23.02
C LEU A 94 -11.75 -8.29 -22.55
N LYS A 95 -12.86 -7.68 -23.00
CA LYS A 95 -14.22 -8.17 -22.71
C LYS A 95 -14.56 -9.49 -23.39
N GLY A 96 -13.84 -9.86 -24.44
CA GLY A 96 -13.97 -11.14 -25.14
C GLY A 96 -12.91 -12.14 -24.68
N SER A 97 -12.28 -12.81 -25.66
CA SER A 97 -11.12 -13.69 -25.43
C SER A 97 -10.08 -13.44 -26.54
N PRO A 98 -9.48 -12.24 -26.57
CA PRO A 98 -8.57 -11.84 -27.62
C PRO A 98 -7.18 -12.47 -27.42
N LYS A 99 -6.38 -12.49 -28.50
CA LYS A 99 -4.93 -12.62 -28.39
C LYS A 99 -4.34 -11.21 -28.26
N ILE A 100 -3.86 -10.85 -27.08
CA ILE A 100 -3.23 -9.56 -26.80
C ILE A 100 -1.73 -9.78 -26.63
N GLU A 101 -0.93 -9.11 -27.43
CA GLU A 101 0.52 -9.27 -27.45
C GLU A 101 1.19 -7.90 -27.40
N PHE A 102 2.20 -7.78 -26.54
CA PHE A 102 3.12 -6.66 -26.49
C PHE A 102 4.43 -7.15 -27.13
N LYS A 103 4.79 -6.59 -28.29
CA LYS A 103 5.88 -7.11 -29.12
C LYS A 103 6.99 -6.10 -29.31
N ASN A 104 8.22 -6.57 -29.19
CA ASN A 104 9.37 -5.90 -29.79
C ASN A 104 9.67 -6.59 -31.12
N LEU A 105 9.48 -5.86 -32.22
CA LEU A 105 9.61 -6.43 -33.57
C LEU A 105 11.07 -6.63 -33.99
N ASP A 106 12.00 -5.86 -33.43
CA ASP A 106 13.42 -5.92 -33.79
C ASP A 106 14.12 -7.13 -33.17
N GLN A 107 13.65 -7.56 -32.01
CA GLN A 107 14.21 -8.67 -31.23
C GLN A 107 13.36 -9.95 -31.28
N ASP A 108 12.26 -9.94 -32.06
CA ASP A 108 11.30 -11.05 -32.15
C ASP A 108 10.76 -11.51 -30.77
N ILE A 109 10.52 -10.54 -29.88
CA ILE A 109 9.95 -10.79 -28.55
C ILE A 109 8.45 -10.56 -28.61
N SER A 110 7.69 -11.48 -28.02
CA SER A 110 6.22 -11.38 -27.91
C SER A 110 5.75 -11.80 -26.53
N MET A 111 5.24 -10.84 -25.76
CA MET A 111 4.71 -11.04 -24.42
C MET A 111 3.18 -11.04 -24.48
N GLN A 112 2.53 -12.11 -24.03
CA GLN A 112 1.08 -12.23 -24.09
C GLN A 112 0.42 -11.81 -22.78
N LEU A 113 -0.48 -10.82 -22.83
CA LEU A 113 -1.32 -10.41 -21.69
C LEU A 113 -2.47 -11.41 -21.51
N SER A 114 -2.72 -11.83 -20.26
CA SER A 114 -3.89 -12.66 -19.95
C SER A 114 -5.18 -11.83 -19.94
N ALA A 115 -6.24 -12.35 -20.57
CA ALA A 115 -7.60 -11.80 -20.47
C ALA A 115 -8.43 -12.46 -19.37
N GLU A 116 -7.87 -13.46 -18.67
CA GLU A 116 -8.59 -14.23 -17.66
C GLU A 116 -9.05 -13.34 -16.49
N GLY A 117 -10.29 -13.53 -16.05
CA GLY A 117 -10.86 -12.77 -14.93
C GLY A 117 -11.22 -11.31 -15.23
N PHE A 118 -10.84 -10.74 -16.39
CA PHE A 118 -11.08 -9.33 -16.69
C PHE A 118 -12.56 -8.93 -16.56
N ASN A 119 -13.48 -9.70 -17.13
CA ASN A 119 -14.91 -9.39 -17.08
C ASN A 119 -15.47 -9.34 -15.65
N ALA A 120 -15.04 -10.25 -14.76
CA ALA A 120 -15.49 -10.27 -13.38
C ALA A 120 -14.96 -9.05 -12.61
N VAL A 121 -13.68 -8.73 -12.82
CA VAL A 121 -13.03 -7.58 -12.19
C VAL A 121 -13.60 -6.25 -12.70
N TRP A 122 -13.82 -6.15 -14.01
CA TRP A 122 -14.46 -5.03 -14.67
C TRP A 122 -15.88 -4.79 -14.14
N LEU A 123 -16.67 -5.86 -14.01
CA LEU A 123 -18.01 -5.79 -13.42
C LEU A 123 -17.96 -5.28 -11.98
N LYS A 124 -17.06 -5.82 -11.15
CA LYS A 124 -16.88 -5.42 -9.74
C LYS A 124 -16.49 -3.95 -9.61
N MET A 125 -15.61 -3.44 -10.48
CA MET A 125 -15.25 -2.02 -10.51
C MET A 125 -16.45 -1.14 -10.83
N ARG A 126 -17.21 -1.52 -11.87
CA ARG A 126 -18.39 -0.77 -12.29
C ARG A 126 -19.48 -0.77 -11.22
N GLU A 127 -19.69 -1.90 -10.55
CA GLU A 127 -20.61 -2.00 -9.41
C GLU A 127 -20.18 -1.07 -8.27
N TRP A 128 -18.90 -1.12 -7.88
CA TRP A 128 -18.39 -0.29 -6.79
C TRP A 128 -18.49 1.20 -7.13
N GLN A 129 -18.25 1.60 -8.37
CA GLN A 129 -18.38 2.99 -8.82
C GLN A 129 -19.82 3.40 -9.19
N GLY A 130 -20.82 2.54 -9.02
CA GLY A 130 -22.23 2.91 -9.26
C GLY A 130 -22.61 3.03 -10.73
N LEU A 131 -21.93 2.32 -11.62
CA LEU A 131 -22.07 2.42 -13.09
C LEU A 131 -22.97 1.33 -13.69
N LEU A 132 -23.58 0.47 -12.86
CA LEU A 132 -24.54 -0.52 -13.33
C LEU A 132 -25.94 0.09 -13.51
N LYS A 133 -26.78 -0.58 -14.30
CA LYS A 133 -28.14 -0.10 -14.58
C LYS A 133 -28.92 0.07 -13.26
N GLY A 134 -29.49 1.25 -13.06
CA GLY A 134 -30.26 1.59 -11.86
C GLY A 134 -29.43 2.10 -10.68
N GLN A 135 -28.10 2.14 -10.81
CA GLN A 135 -27.23 2.79 -9.84
C GLN A 135 -26.99 4.26 -10.20
N ARG A 136 -26.57 5.03 -9.19
CA ARG A 136 -26.07 6.39 -9.37
C ARG A 136 -24.54 6.33 -9.34
N PRO A 137 -23.84 6.89 -10.34
CA PRO A 137 -22.38 6.97 -10.32
C PRO A 137 -21.90 7.61 -9.01
N ARG A 138 -20.86 7.04 -8.42
CA ARG A 138 -20.15 7.70 -7.33
C ARG A 138 -19.41 8.90 -7.90
N GLU A 139 -19.34 9.96 -7.11
CA GLU A 139 -18.53 11.12 -7.45
C GLU A 139 -17.09 10.95 -6.93
N PRO A 140 -16.09 11.49 -7.65
CA PRO A 140 -14.74 11.63 -7.13
C PRO A 140 -14.75 12.28 -5.74
N LYS A 141 -13.95 11.75 -4.83
CA LYS A 141 -13.74 12.37 -3.52
C LYS A 141 -12.36 13.01 -3.51
N PRO A 142 -12.23 14.26 -2.99
CA PRO A 142 -10.91 14.82 -2.77
C PRO A 142 -10.17 13.97 -1.74
N GLU A 143 -8.85 13.94 -1.87
CA GLU A 143 -8.00 13.39 -0.83
C GLU A 143 -8.18 14.20 0.47
N PRO A 144 -8.45 13.54 1.61
CA PRO A 144 -8.61 14.22 2.89
C PRO A 144 -7.30 14.92 3.28
N VAL A 145 -7.43 16.10 3.87
CA VAL A 145 -6.30 16.84 4.46
C VAL A 145 -6.35 16.65 5.97
N ILE A 146 -5.30 16.06 6.54
CA ILE A 146 -5.15 15.80 7.96
C ILE A 146 -4.18 16.83 8.50
N LYS A 147 -4.62 17.59 9.51
CA LYS A 147 -3.73 18.51 10.23
C LYS A 147 -2.94 17.72 11.25
N LYS A 148 -1.65 17.54 11.02
CA LYS A 148 -0.74 16.85 11.94
C LYS A 148 -0.38 17.79 13.09
N VAL A 149 -0.33 17.24 14.29
CA VAL A 149 0.17 17.93 15.48
C VAL A 149 1.52 17.34 15.87
N LYS A 150 2.51 18.21 16.04
CA LYS A 150 3.86 17.81 16.46
C LYS A 150 3.86 17.44 17.94
N PHE A 151 4.57 16.36 18.28
CA PHE A 151 4.80 15.94 19.66
C PHE A 151 5.74 16.91 20.39
N ILE A 152 5.51 17.11 21.69
CA ILE A 152 6.31 18.02 22.51
C ILE A 152 7.57 17.34 23.08
N GLY A 153 7.54 16.02 23.24
CA GLY A 153 8.64 15.25 23.82
C GLY A 153 9.47 14.50 22.78
N GLU A 154 10.70 14.19 23.17
CA GLU A 154 11.58 13.28 22.45
C GLU A 154 11.23 11.82 22.76
N LEU A 155 11.51 10.92 21.82
CA LEU A 155 11.34 9.48 22.02
C LEU A 155 12.35 8.95 23.04
N GLN A 156 11.88 8.22 24.05
CA GLN A 156 12.70 7.70 25.15
C GLN A 156 12.46 6.20 25.35
N ASN A 157 13.53 5.42 25.53
CA ASN A 157 13.41 4.02 25.95
C ASN A 157 13.01 3.95 27.43
N VAL A 158 12.07 3.07 27.75
CA VAL A 158 11.70 2.73 29.13
C VAL A 158 12.33 1.37 29.44
N THR A 159 13.50 1.42 30.09
CA THR A 159 14.20 0.21 30.52
C THR A 159 13.52 -0.39 31.76
N ARG A 160 13.92 -1.61 32.14
CA ARG A 160 13.31 -2.31 33.28
C ARG A 160 13.55 -1.65 34.63
N ASP A 161 14.63 -0.89 34.76
CA ASP A 161 14.97 -0.14 35.98
C ASP A 161 14.23 1.20 36.06
N ASP A 162 13.52 1.60 35.00
CA ASP A 162 12.67 2.79 34.99
C ASP A 162 11.47 2.57 35.90
N LEU A 163 11.20 3.53 36.79
CA LEU A 163 10.09 3.48 37.74
C LEU A 163 8.72 3.35 37.06
N ARG A 164 8.61 3.78 35.79
CA ARG A 164 7.38 3.70 34.99
C ARG A 164 7.15 2.32 34.38
N PHE A 165 8.19 1.51 34.23
CA PHE A 165 8.14 0.26 33.47
C PHE A 165 7.04 -0.70 33.99
N GLU A 166 7.06 -1.01 35.29
CA GLU A 166 6.13 -1.96 35.88
C GLU A 166 4.66 -1.52 35.77
N GLN A 167 4.41 -0.20 35.89
CA GLN A 167 3.07 0.36 35.75
C GLN A 167 2.56 0.19 34.32
N ILE A 168 3.34 0.66 33.33
CA ILE A 168 2.98 0.57 31.92
C ILE A 168 2.83 -0.89 31.51
N PHE A 169 3.82 -1.73 31.83
CA PHE A 169 3.83 -3.14 31.45
C PHE A 169 2.60 -3.91 31.95
N LYS A 170 2.19 -3.66 33.20
CA LYS A 170 1.00 -4.28 33.79
C LYS A 170 -0.29 -3.87 33.08
N ILE A 171 -0.38 -2.63 32.60
CA ILE A 171 -1.53 -2.15 31.81
C ILE A 171 -1.50 -2.81 30.44
N LEU A 172 -0.38 -2.73 29.72
CA LEU A 172 -0.24 -3.31 28.38
C LEU A 172 -0.57 -4.80 28.36
N LYS A 173 -0.06 -5.58 29.32
CA LYS A 173 -0.31 -7.03 29.42
C LYS A 173 -1.79 -7.40 29.58
N LYS A 174 -2.62 -6.48 30.08
CA LYS A 174 -4.07 -6.70 30.27
C LYS A 174 -4.92 -6.30 29.08
N LEU A 175 -4.33 -5.63 28.08
CA LEU A 175 -5.06 -5.23 26.88
C LEU A 175 -5.40 -6.48 26.05
N PRO A 176 -6.63 -6.61 25.53
CA PRO A 176 -6.99 -7.70 24.62
C PRO A 176 -6.08 -7.78 23.39
N GLU A 177 -5.61 -6.65 22.89
CA GLU A 177 -4.70 -6.55 21.76
C GLU A 177 -3.34 -7.20 22.05
N SER A 178 -2.93 -7.23 23.32
CA SER A 178 -1.68 -7.84 23.77
C SER A 178 -1.77 -9.37 23.91
N GLU A 179 -2.95 -9.98 23.85
CA GLU A 179 -3.11 -11.43 23.99
C GLU A 179 -2.36 -12.23 22.90
N LYS A 180 -2.17 -11.63 21.72
CA LYS A 180 -1.48 -12.23 20.58
C LYS A 180 0.01 -11.88 20.50
N CYS A 181 0.52 -11.16 21.50
CA CYS A 181 1.89 -10.66 21.50
C CYS A 181 2.81 -11.62 22.26
N ASP A 182 3.56 -12.43 21.50
CA ASP A 182 4.46 -13.46 22.01
C ASP A 182 5.53 -12.92 22.97
N ILE A 183 5.88 -11.63 22.84
CA ILE A 183 6.94 -11.03 23.65
C ILE A 183 6.54 -10.71 25.09
N PHE A 184 5.24 -10.69 25.42
CA PHE A 184 4.79 -10.55 26.82
C PHE A 184 4.88 -11.87 27.60
N ASP A 185 5.23 -12.97 26.93
CA ASP A 185 5.64 -14.21 27.57
C ASP A 185 7.05 -14.04 28.17
N SER A 186 7.20 -14.37 29.45
CA SER A 186 8.47 -14.27 30.18
C SER A 186 9.57 -15.16 29.61
N ASP A 187 9.20 -16.20 28.88
CA ASP A 187 10.15 -17.12 28.24
C ASP A 187 10.62 -16.62 26.86
N SER A 188 10.05 -15.54 26.34
CA SER A 188 10.50 -14.94 25.08
C SER A 188 11.93 -14.43 25.21
N PRO A 189 12.85 -14.82 24.30
CA PRO A 189 14.23 -14.32 24.32
C PRO A 189 14.31 -12.81 24.13
N TRP A 190 13.29 -12.22 23.50
CA TRP A 190 13.17 -10.79 23.23
C TRP A 190 12.60 -9.99 24.39
N PHE A 191 11.99 -10.66 25.37
CA PHE A 191 11.47 -10.00 26.55
C PHE A 191 12.58 -9.26 27.30
N LYS A 192 13.82 -9.75 27.30
CA LYS A 192 14.93 -9.17 28.08
C LYS A 192 15.66 -8.00 27.39
N ASP A 193 15.19 -7.54 26.23
CA ASP A 193 15.78 -6.40 25.52
C ASP A 193 15.37 -5.07 26.17
N ASP A 194 16.33 -4.22 26.53
CA ASP A 194 16.08 -2.91 27.15
C ASP A 194 15.42 -1.89 26.18
N SER A 195 15.37 -2.19 24.89
CA SER A 195 14.64 -1.44 23.87
C SER A 195 13.23 -2.00 23.60
N PHE A 196 12.71 -2.82 24.51
CA PHE A 196 11.37 -3.40 24.46
C PHE A 196 10.25 -2.35 24.40
N MET A 197 10.40 -1.27 25.17
CA MET A 197 9.37 -0.26 25.36
C MET A 197 9.95 1.14 25.16
N GLN A 198 9.18 2.00 24.49
CA GLN A 198 9.50 3.39 24.25
C GLN A 198 8.29 4.26 24.56
N ILE A 199 8.55 5.49 24.97
CA ILE A 199 7.51 6.48 25.23
C ILE A 199 7.87 7.82 24.60
N GLN A 200 6.85 8.63 24.32
CA GLN A 200 7.03 9.99 23.82
C GLN A 200 5.85 10.86 24.26
N GLU A 201 6.12 12.05 24.79
CA GLU A 201 5.06 13.00 25.16
C GLU A 201 4.44 13.60 23.89
N ILE A 202 3.14 13.36 23.71
CA ILE A 202 2.36 13.90 22.59
C ILE A 202 2.05 15.38 22.86
N ASP A 203 1.56 15.65 24.07
CA ASP A 203 1.26 16.97 24.61
C ASP A 203 1.31 16.92 26.14
N GLU A 204 0.93 18.04 26.80
CA GLU A 204 0.99 18.17 28.26
C GLU A 204 0.19 17.12 29.05
N ASN A 205 -0.78 16.44 28.42
CA ASN A 205 -1.69 15.51 29.09
C ASN A 205 -1.63 14.08 28.56
N ARG A 206 -0.82 13.81 27.52
CA ARG A 206 -0.86 12.54 26.79
C ARG A 206 0.52 12.03 26.42
N THR A 207 0.72 10.74 26.67
CA THR A 207 1.95 10.04 26.34
C THR A 207 1.67 8.90 25.37
N LEU A 208 2.41 8.87 24.27
CA LEU A 208 2.49 7.71 23.39
C LEU A 208 3.37 6.67 24.04
N VAL A 209 2.89 5.44 24.16
CA VAL A 209 3.68 4.29 24.60
C VAL A 209 3.68 3.25 23.49
N GLN A 210 4.86 2.72 23.19
CA GLN A 210 5.06 1.70 22.19
C GLN A 210 5.85 0.56 22.82
N ALA A 211 5.29 -0.64 22.76
CA ALA A 211 6.00 -1.84 23.17
C ALA A 211 6.09 -2.79 21.98
N ARG A 212 7.19 -3.53 21.86
CA ARG A 212 7.25 -4.63 20.89
C ARG A 212 6.14 -5.62 21.19
N CYS A 213 5.57 -6.23 20.15
CA CYS A 213 4.51 -7.25 20.25
C CYS A 213 4.96 -8.58 19.64
N GLN A 214 5.46 -8.52 18.40
CA GLN A 214 5.97 -9.67 17.66
C GLN A 214 7.29 -9.32 17.01
N MET A 215 8.19 -10.30 16.89
CA MET A 215 9.52 -10.11 16.31
C MET A 215 9.87 -11.25 15.36
N THR A 216 10.58 -10.91 14.28
CA THR A 216 11.30 -11.86 13.43
C THR A 216 12.78 -11.51 13.46
N GLY A 217 13.57 -12.28 14.22
CA GLY A 217 14.92 -11.83 14.58
C GLY A 217 14.86 -10.53 15.38
N TYR A 218 15.75 -9.58 15.10
CA TYR A 218 15.82 -8.27 15.77
C TYR A 218 14.83 -7.22 15.22
N ILE A 219 13.93 -7.60 14.32
CA ILE A 219 13.01 -6.68 13.66
C ILE A 219 11.60 -6.88 14.25
N PRO A 220 10.97 -5.83 14.80
CA PRO A 220 9.56 -5.88 15.17
C PRO A 220 8.71 -6.12 13.93
N THR A 221 7.83 -7.12 13.99
CA THR A 221 6.79 -7.32 12.98
C THR A 221 5.45 -6.75 13.41
N ALA A 222 5.31 -6.42 14.70
CA ALA A 222 4.20 -5.65 15.27
C ALA A 222 4.64 -4.98 16.58
N LEU A 223 4.03 -3.84 16.88
CA LEU A 223 4.08 -3.11 18.15
C LEU A 223 2.70 -3.13 18.80
N VAL A 224 2.62 -3.08 20.13
CA VAL A 224 1.44 -2.55 20.84
C VAL A 224 1.69 -1.06 21.02
N VAL A 225 0.87 -0.24 20.37
CA VAL A 225 0.94 1.22 20.48
C VAL A 225 -0.29 1.71 21.23
N VAL A 226 -0.09 2.47 22.30
CA VAL A 226 -1.17 3.06 23.08
C VAL A 226 -0.94 4.55 23.33
N VAL A 227 -2.04 5.30 23.47
CA VAL A 227 -2.00 6.64 24.05
C VAL A 227 -2.53 6.57 25.47
N MET A 228 -1.74 7.08 26.40
CA MET A 228 -2.04 7.14 27.82
C MET A 228 -2.16 8.58 28.29
N ASP A 229 -2.77 8.78 29.45
CA ASP A 229 -2.68 10.03 30.21
C ASP A 229 -1.24 10.27 30.73
N ASP A 230 -1.00 11.48 31.24
CA ASP A 230 0.30 11.94 31.74
C ASP A 230 0.82 11.11 32.92
N ASP A 231 -0.07 10.63 33.79
CA ASP A 231 0.26 9.75 34.91
C ASP A 231 0.41 8.26 34.55
N LEU A 232 0.22 7.92 33.27
CA LEU A 232 0.36 6.58 32.69
C LEU A 232 -0.59 5.55 33.33
N SER A 233 -1.80 5.94 33.70
CA SER A 233 -2.77 5.09 34.40
C SER A 233 -3.96 4.65 33.54
N GLN A 234 -4.34 5.41 32.52
CA GLN A 234 -5.46 5.15 31.61
C GLN A 234 -4.98 5.06 30.16
N VAL A 235 -5.72 4.29 29.34
CA VAL A 235 -5.47 4.14 27.90
C VAL A 235 -6.66 4.72 27.12
N SER A 236 -6.40 5.64 26.20
CA SER A 236 -7.42 6.25 25.32
C SER A 236 -7.38 5.74 23.89
N PHE A 237 -6.29 5.09 23.48
CA PHE A 237 -6.10 4.52 22.14
C PHE A 237 -5.21 3.29 22.24
N VAL A 238 -5.47 2.27 21.42
CA VAL A 238 -4.65 1.07 21.29
C VAL A 238 -4.68 0.58 19.84
N THR A 239 -3.54 0.11 19.34
CA THR A 239 -3.43 -0.56 18.04
C THR A 239 -2.25 -1.52 18.01
N THR A 240 -2.34 -2.53 17.15
CA THR A 240 -1.26 -3.47 16.81
C THR A 240 -0.94 -3.51 15.32
N ASP A 241 -1.45 -2.53 14.56
CA ASP A 241 -1.37 -2.51 13.10
C ASP A 241 -0.05 -1.96 12.55
N PHE A 242 0.90 -1.60 13.43
CA PHE A 242 2.13 -0.91 13.08
C PHE A 242 3.33 -1.64 13.66
N ASN A 243 4.48 -1.49 13.02
CA ASN A 243 5.72 -2.15 13.41
C ASN A 243 6.90 -1.18 13.63
N GLY A 244 6.66 0.13 13.52
CA GLY A 244 7.63 1.16 13.82
C GLY A 244 6.98 2.54 14.00
N THR A 245 7.81 3.50 14.39
CA THR A 245 7.47 4.93 14.45
C THR A 245 8.67 5.72 13.95
N ASP A 246 8.44 6.77 13.15
CA ASP A 246 9.52 7.61 12.65
C ASP A 246 9.88 8.75 13.61
N GLU A 247 10.91 9.54 13.27
CA GLU A 247 11.40 10.66 14.08
C GLU A 247 10.36 11.76 14.35
N ASN A 248 9.29 11.82 13.55
CA ASN A 248 8.22 12.79 13.71
C ASN A 248 7.04 12.24 14.50
N GLY A 249 7.15 11.02 15.05
CA GLY A 249 6.08 10.37 15.81
C GLY A 249 5.00 9.71 14.95
N ASP A 250 5.20 9.58 13.64
CA ASP A 250 4.22 8.92 12.78
C ASP A 250 4.36 7.40 12.88
N LEU A 251 3.23 6.72 13.07
CA LEU A 251 3.21 5.27 13.13
C LEU A 251 3.39 4.70 11.72
N ARG A 252 4.30 3.73 11.59
CA ARG A 252 4.65 3.09 10.33
C ARG A 252 4.43 1.58 10.41
N HIS A 253 3.89 1.03 9.33
CA HIS A 253 3.94 -0.39 9.05
C HIS A 253 4.67 -0.60 7.74
N GLU A 254 5.75 -1.35 7.80
CA GLU A 254 6.45 -1.82 6.60
C GLU A 254 6.67 -3.32 6.68
N SER A 255 6.09 -4.06 5.74
CA SER A 255 6.32 -5.50 5.67
C SER A 255 6.52 -5.96 4.25
N LYS A 256 7.43 -6.91 4.09
CA LYS A 256 7.74 -7.57 2.83
C LYS A 256 7.33 -9.03 2.94
N VAL A 257 6.63 -9.53 1.94
CA VAL A 257 6.26 -10.94 1.83
C VAL A 257 6.74 -11.48 0.48
N CYS A 258 6.66 -12.80 0.31
CA CYS A 258 7.02 -13.46 -0.95
C CYS A 258 8.43 -13.15 -1.46
N GLY A 259 9.42 -13.11 -0.55
CA GLY A 259 10.80 -12.79 -0.92
C GLY A 259 11.03 -11.33 -1.34
N GLY A 260 10.06 -10.44 -1.07
CA GLY A 260 10.16 -9.02 -1.36
C GLY A 260 9.51 -8.57 -2.66
N SER A 261 8.74 -9.42 -3.35
CA SER A 261 7.92 -9.01 -4.51
C SER A 261 6.61 -8.33 -4.12
N GLU A 262 6.20 -8.42 -2.85
CA GLU A 262 5.00 -7.79 -2.33
C GLU A 262 5.32 -7.04 -1.05
N TRP A 263 5.01 -5.76 -1.05
CA TRP A 263 5.28 -4.81 0.04
C TRP A 263 3.98 -4.18 0.51
N TYR A 264 3.90 -3.96 1.81
CA TYR A 264 2.81 -3.25 2.46
C TYR A 264 3.37 -2.04 3.17
N HIS A 265 2.73 -0.89 2.98
CA HIS A 265 3.06 0.36 3.64
C HIS A 265 1.80 0.94 4.27
N LYS A 266 1.88 1.26 5.56
CA LYS A 266 0.84 1.99 6.28
C LYS A 266 1.48 3.12 7.08
N THR A 267 0.87 4.29 7.03
CA THR A 267 1.31 5.46 7.83
C THR A 267 0.09 6.08 8.51
N ALA A 268 0.21 6.32 9.80
CA ALA A 268 -0.77 7.12 10.55
C ALA A 268 -0.08 8.27 11.29
N VAL A 269 -0.75 9.42 11.28
CA VAL A 269 -0.27 10.65 11.93
C VAL A 269 -1.23 11.05 13.05
N TRP A 270 -0.72 11.75 14.04
CA TRP A 270 -1.54 12.29 15.12
C TRP A 270 -2.23 13.60 14.71
N ASP A 271 -3.56 13.64 14.80
CA ASP A 271 -4.36 14.83 14.44
C ASP A 271 -4.67 15.77 15.62
N GLY A 272 -4.14 15.47 16.81
CA GLY A 272 -4.46 16.17 18.06
C GLY A 272 -5.48 15.43 18.94
N GLU A 273 -6.19 14.43 18.40
CA GLU A 273 -7.16 13.63 19.14
C GLU A 273 -6.87 12.12 19.03
N LYS A 274 -6.51 11.66 17.84
CA LYS A 274 -6.24 10.24 17.54
C LYS A 274 -5.22 10.09 16.40
N PHE A 275 -4.72 8.86 16.24
CA PHE A 275 -3.98 8.51 15.03
C PHE A 275 -4.93 8.29 13.86
N VAL A 276 -4.65 8.98 12.76
CA VAL A 276 -5.40 8.88 11.50
C VAL A 276 -4.49 8.31 10.43
N VAL A 277 -4.93 7.21 9.80
CA VAL A 277 -4.21 6.60 8.66
C VAL A 277 -4.27 7.57 7.47
N VAL A 278 -3.11 8.01 7.01
CA VAL A 278 -2.94 8.92 5.85
C VAL A 278 -2.40 8.17 4.63
N GLU A 279 -1.85 6.99 4.85
CA GLU A 279 -1.39 6.09 3.79
C GLU A 279 -1.67 4.65 4.19
N ASP A 280 -2.29 3.91 3.27
CA ASP A 280 -2.35 2.46 3.30
C ASP A 280 -2.25 2.00 1.85
N ARG A 281 -1.19 1.26 1.51
CA ARG A 281 -0.95 0.75 0.18
C ARG A 281 -0.21 -0.58 0.21
N PHE A 282 -0.33 -1.32 -0.88
CA PHE A 282 0.53 -2.45 -1.16
C PHE A 282 1.07 -2.38 -2.60
N SER A 283 2.12 -3.14 -2.90
CA SER A 283 2.84 -3.01 -4.17
C SER A 283 2.46 -3.99 -5.29
N GLY A 284 1.41 -4.78 -5.05
CA GLY A 284 0.93 -5.81 -5.97
C GLY A 284 1.11 -7.21 -5.43
N PRO A 285 0.49 -8.22 -6.08
CA PRO A 285 0.59 -9.59 -5.63
C PRO A 285 1.98 -10.18 -5.87
N CYS A 286 2.29 -11.24 -5.13
CA CYS A 286 3.51 -12.03 -5.28
C CYS A 286 3.80 -12.53 -6.71
N SER A 287 2.80 -12.62 -7.59
CA SER A 287 2.92 -13.13 -8.96
C SER A 287 3.63 -12.18 -9.93
N SER A 288 3.80 -10.91 -9.56
CA SER A 288 4.36 -9.87 -10.44
C SER A 288 5.81 -10.09 -10.84
N GLY A 289 6.58 -10.88 -10.08
CA GLY A 289 7.98 -11.22 -10.39
C GLY A 289 8.98 -10.06 -10.23
N GLU A 290 8.49 -8.83 -10.03
CA GLU A 290 9.29 -7.63 -9.82
C GLU A 290 9.57 -7.43 -8.32
N ALA A 291 10.84 -7.24 -7.96
CA ALA A 291 11.22 -6.90 -6.58
C ALA A 291 10.62 -5.54 -6.22
N GLY A 292 9.97 -5.46 -5.06
CA GLY A 292 9.22 -4.26 -4.69
C GLY A 292 7.78 -4.25 -5.20
N GLY A 293 7.39 -5.15 -6.10
CA GLY A 293 6.08 -5.22 -6.73
C GLY A 293 5.94 -4.27 -7.92
N ALA A 294 5.08 -4.64 -8.89
CA ALA A 294 4.97 -3.89 -10.14
C ALA A 294 4.33 -2.50 -9.99
N TRP A 295 3.42 -2.31 -9.04
CA TRP A 295 2.57 -1.11 -9.00
C TRP A 295 2.35 -0.60 -7.59
N ASN A 296 2.05 0.69 -7.44
CA ASN A 296 1.55 1.22 -6.17
C ASN A 296 0.03 1.16 -6.11
N PHE A 297 -0.52 0.37 -5.19
CA PHE A 297 -1.95 0.22 -4.99
C PHE A 297 -2.43 0.88 -3.70
N PRO A 298 -2.81 2.17 -3.72
CA PRO A 298 -3.37 2.83 -2.55
C PRO A 298 -4.76 2.27 -2.22
N ILE A 299 -5.00 2.11 -0.91
CA ILE A 299 -6.29 1.82 -0.27
C ILE A 299 -6.75 3.09 0.47
N ILE A 300 -5.82 3.72 1.21
CA ILE A 300 -6.04 4.99 1.89
C ILE A 300 -5.00 5.99 1.41
N THR A 301 -5.48 7.18 1.09
CA THR A 301 -4.65 8.32 0.75
C THR A 301 -5.14 9.57 1.47
N GLY A 302 -4.22 10.35 2.01
CA GLY A 302 -4.47 11.60 2.72
C GLY A 302 -3.26 12.52 2.59
N LYS A 303 -3.52 13.83 2.54
CA LYS A 303 -2.48 14.87 2.60
C LYS A 303 -2.25 15.26 4.04
N VAL A 304 -1.00 15.35 4.44
CA VAL A 304 -0.62 15.88 5.75
C VAL A 304 -0.38 17.37 5.60
N ALA A 305 -1.07 18.16 6.42
CA ALA A 305 -0.81 19.59 6.60
C ALA A 305 -0.23 19.80 8.00
N GLU A 306 0.83 20.61 8.10
CA GLU A 306 1.42 21.03 9.37
C GLU A 306 0.78 22.34 9.87
#